data_AF-T1A7M3-F1
#
_entry.id   AF-T1A7M3-F1
#
_cell.length_a   1.000
_cell.length_b   1.000
_cell.length_c   1.000
_cell.angle_alpha   90.00
_cell.angle_beta   90.00
_cell.angle_gamma   90.00
#
_symmetry.space_group_name_H-M   'P 1'
#
loop_
_entity.id
_entity.type
_entity.pdbx_description
1 polymer ?
#
loop_
_entity_poly.entity_id
_entity_poly.type
_entity_poly.pdbx_seq_one_letter_code
_entity_poly.pdbx_strand_id
1 'polypeptide(L)' 'MITNRSSGRQGYAVAEVAQRLGAHVTLVSAARRELALDVTTGVEVIPVDTAAEMAEALLE' A
#
# COMPACT_ATOMS: atom_id res chain seq x y z
N MET A 1 13.46 -10.29 -14.45
CA MET A 1 13.17 -9.44 -13.28
C MET A 1 13.34 -10.29 -12.04
N ILE A 2 14.20 -9.87 -11.10
CA ILE A 2 14.31 -10.51 -9.78
C ILE A 2 13.27 -9.84 -8.88
N THR A 3 12.39 -10.62 -8.26
CA THR A 3 11.29 -10.08 -7.44
C THR A 3 10.95 -11.00 -6.28
N ASN A 4 10.37 -10.43 -5.23
CA ASN A 4 9.83 -11.17 -4.09
C ASN A 4 8.51 -11.85 -4.49
N ARG A 5 8.20 -13.04 -3.94
CA ARG A 5 6.88 -13.69 -4.11
C ARG A 5 5.80 -13.12 -3.17
N SER A 6 6.00 -11.90 -2.68
CA SER A 6 5.04 -11.31 -1.76
C SER A 6 3.73 -11.02 -2.48
N SER A 7 2.64 -11.42 -1.84
CA SER A 7 1.31 -11.15 -2.37
C SER A 7 0.82 -9.75 -1.99
N GLY A 8 1.38 -9.11 -0.96
CA GLY A 8 0.91 -7.82 -0.43
C GLY A 8 -0.35 -7.89 0.47
N ARG A 9 -0.95 -9.08 0.68
CA ARG A 9 -2.22 -9.23 1.43
C ARG A 9 -2.17 -8.66 2.85
N GLN A 10 -1.07 -8.91 3.55
CA GLN A 10 -0.90 -8.44 4.93
C GLN A 10 -0.76 -6.92 4.99
N GLY A 11 -0.01 -6.31 4.07
CA GLY A 11 0.15 -4.84 4.02
C GLY A 11 -1.18 -4.14 3.77
N TYR A 12 -1.98 -4.64 2.83
CA TYR A 12 -3.33 -4.12 2.59
C TYR A 12 -4.23 -4.29 3.82
N ALA A 13 -4.25 -5.47 4.47
CA ALA A 13 -5.07 -5.67 5.67
C ALA A 13 -4.67 -4.72 6.81
N VAL A 14 -3.38 -4.43 6.99
CA VAL A 14 -2.91 -3.44 7.98
C VAL A 14 -3.37 -2.04 7.61
N ALA A 15 -3.28 -1.65 6.34
CA ALA A 15 -3.74 -0.33 5.87
C ALA A 15 -5.25 -0.13 6.11
N GLU A 16 -6.06 -1.15 5.81
CA GLU A 16 -7.51 -1.10 6.06
C GLU A 16 -7.84 -0.94 7.54
N VAL A 17 -7.18 -1.71 8.42
CA VAL A 17 -7.41 -1.61 9.87
C VAL A 17 -6.93 -0.27 10.41
N ALA A 18 -5.77 0.22 9.99
CA ALA A 18 -5.25 1.52 10.41
C ALA A 18 -6.21 2.65 10.04
N GLN A 19 -6.76 2.63 8.83
CA GLN A 19 -7.75 3.62 8.38
C GLN A 19 -9.03 3.53 9.22
N ARG A 20 -9.56 2.33 9.49
CA ARG A 20 -10.73 2.13 10.37
C ARG A 20 -10.52 2.64 11.79
N LEU A 21 -9.27 2.64 12.26
CA LEU A 21 -8.87 3.19 13.57
C LEU A 21 -8.63 4.71 13.52
N GLY A 22 -8.89 5.37 12.39
CA GLY A 22 -8.80 6.81 12.23
C GLY A 22 -7.41 7.33 11.84
N ALA A 23 -6.48 6.44 11.45
CA ALA A 23 -5.19 6.89 10.95
C ALA A 23 -5.32 7.51 9.55
N HIS A 24 -4.47 8.51 9.27
CA HIS A 24 -4.17 8.89 7.89
C HIS A 24 -3.21 7.86 7.30
N VAL A 25 -3.61 7.20 6.23
CA VAL A 25 -2.86 6.06 5.67
C VAL A 25 -2.46 6.35 4.23
N THR A 26 -1.15 6.29 4.00
CA THR A 26 -0.55 6.21 2.66
C THR A 26 0.08 4.82 2.52
N LEU A 27 -0.36 4.05 1.52
CA LEU A 27 0.10 2.69 1.22
C LEU A 27 0.93 2.70 -0.07
N VAL A 28 2.25 2.62 0.08
CA VAL A 28 3.18 2.43 -1.05
C VAL A 28 3.27 0.94 -1.37
N SER A 29 2.91 0.52 -2.59
CA SER A 29 2.81 -0.91 -2.92
C SER A 29 3.19 -1.26 -4.36
N ALA A 30 3.99 -2.32 -4.50
CA ALA A 30 4.22 -2.99 -5.78
C ALA A 30 3.20 -4.10 -6.11
N ALA A 31 2.43 -4.55 -5.12
CA ALA A 31 1.30 -5.44 -5.36
C ALA A 31 0.07 -4.62 -5.73
N ARG A 32 -0.60 -4.98 -6.83
CA ARG A 32 -1.91 -4.40 -7.16
C ARG A 32 -3.01 -5.20 -6.47
N ARG A 33 -3.67 -4.58 -5.50
CA ARG A 33 -4.86 -5.12 -4.83
C ARG A 33 -5.90 -4.04 -4.63
N GLU A 34 -7.13 -4.50 -4.46
CA GLU A 34 -8.25 -3.68 -4.05
C GLU A 34 -8.27 -3.56 -2.52
N LEU A 35 -8.65 -2.39 -2.04
CA LEU A 35 -9.01 -2.15 -0.66
C LEU A 35 -10.50 -2.44 -0.47
N ALA A 36 -10.90 -2.74 0.76
CA ALA A 36 -12.30 -2.77 1.12
C ALA A 36 -13.02 -1.44 0.78
N LEU A 37 -14.27 -1.54 0.31
CA LEU A 37 -15.05 -0.39 -0.17
C LEU A 37 -15.25 0.70 0.89
N ASP A 38 -15.31 0.33 2.17
CA ASP A 38 -15.49 1.25 3.29
C ASP A 38 -14.26 2.13 3.55
N VAL A 39 -13.07 1.71 3.10
CA VAL A 39 -11.80 2.41 3.38
C VAL A 39 -11.10 2.92 2.11
N THR A 40 -11.56 2.53 0.92
CA THR A 40 -10.87 2.84 -0.35
C THR A 40 -10.71 4.33 -0.62
N THR A 41 -11.56 5.19 -0.05
CA THR A 41 -11.45 6.65 -0.17
C THR A 41 -10.60 7.29 0.93
N GLY A 42 -10.27 6.53 1.99
CA GLY A 42 -9.51 6.99 3.15
C GLY A 42 -8.07 6.48 3.21
N VAL A 43 -7.67 5.60 2.30
CA VAL A 43 -6.28 5.15 2.13
C VAL A 43 -5.78 5.67 0.78
N GLU A 44 -4.72 6.46 0.81
CA GLU A 44 -4.00 6.85 -0.40
C GLU A 44 -3.09 5.71 -0.83
N VAL A 45 -3.16 5.27 -2.09
CA VAL A 45 -2.32 4.19 -2.60
C VAL A 45 -1.33 4.76 -3.62
N ILE A 46 -0.05 4.60 -3.36
CA ILE A 46 1.04 4.98 -4.26
C ILE A 46 1.59 3.72 -4.92
N PRO A 47 1.29 3.46 -6.20
CA PRO A 47 1.80 2.30 -6.90
C PRO A 47 3.28 2.50 -7.29
N VAL A 48 4.09 1.45 -7.15
CA VAL A 48 5.49 1.43 -7.57
C VAL A 48 5.82 0.09 -8.23
N ASP A 49 6.70 0.07 -9.22
CA ASP A 49 7.11 -1.16 -9.91
C ASP A 49 8.54 -1.58 -9.51
N THR A 50 9.36 -0.65 -9.00
CA THR A 50 10.74 -0.92 -8.58
C THR A 50 11.05 -0.55 -7.14
N ALA A 51 12.13 -1.13 -6.59
CA ALA A 51 12.63 -0.76 -5.28
C ALA A 51 13.15 0.69 -5.22
N ALA A 52 13.61 1.24 -6.34
CA ALA A 52 14.07 2.62 -6.43
C ALA A 52 12.89 3.59 -6.32
N GLU A 53 11.81 3.35 -7.08
CA GLU A 53 10.56 4.13 -6.99
C GLU A 53 9.94 4.04 -5.60
N MET A 54 9.98 2.86 -4.96
CA MET A 54 9.53 2.70 -3.57
C MET A 54 10.35 3.57 -2.60
N ALA A 55 11.67 3.65 -2.78
CA ALA A 55 12.52 4.46 -1.94
C ALA A 55 12.26 5.95 -2.14
N GLU A 56 12.06 6.40 -3.38
CA GLU A 56 11.71 7.77 -3.73
C GLU A 56 10.38 8.18 -3.06
N ALA A 57 9.32 7.38 -3.22
CA ALA A 57 8.01 7.66 -2.63
C ALA A 57 7.99 7.70 -1.09
N LEU A 58 9.01 7.16 -0.41
CA LEU A 58 9.12 7.18 1.05
C LEU A 58 9.99 8.32 1.58
N LEU A 59 10.82 8.92 0.73
CA LEU A 59 11.82 9.92 1.11
C LEU A 59 11.45 11.34 0.65
N GLU A 60 10.44 11.47 -0.22
CA GLU A 60 9.70 12.73 -0.44
C GLU A 60 8.86 13.12 0.79
#